data_AF-A0A4Y2X4U0-F1
#
_entry.id   AF-A0A4Y2X4U0-F1
#
_cell.length_a   1.000
_cell.length_b   1.000
_cell.length_c   1.000
_cell.angle_alpha   90.00
_cell.angle_beta   90.00
_cell.angle_gamma   90.00
#
_symmetry.space_group_name_H-M   'P 1'
#
loop_
_entity.id
_entity.type
_entity.pdbx_description
1 polymer ?
#
loop_
_entity_poly.entity_id
_entity_poly.type
_entity_poly.pdbx_seq_one_letter_code
_entity_poly.pdbx_strand_id
1 'polypeptide(L)'
;MSTNCFLLALRRFLSRRGNCKVIYSDNTRTFKATQRELVYFTNILKDSKFQNFVADNGIHWKFIVERAPWWGGFYERLVKTVKEPLRKILGKALLTFEELSTILSEVEVIVNN
;
A
#
# COMPACT_ATOMS: atom_id res chain seq x y z
N MET A 1 3.72 7.44 -10.29
CA MET A 1 3.73 5.96 -10.31
C MET A 1 2.88 5.51 -11.49
N SER A 2 3.13 4.37 -12.15
CA SER A 2 2.29 3.85 -13.27
C SER A 2 1.56 2.58 -12.83
N THR A 3 0.58 2.07 -13.59
CA THR A 3 -0.05 0.76 -13.32
C THR A 3 1.01 -0.34 -13.17
N ASN A 4 2.02 -0.34 -14.05
CA ASN A 4 3.12 -1.31 -13.99
C ASN A 4 3.94 -1.18 -12.69
N CYS A 5 4.28 0.04 -12.26
CA CYS A 5 4.99 0.23 -10.99
C CYS A 5 4.17 -0.29 -9.80
N PHE A 6 2.85 -0.07 -9.80
CA PHE A 6 1.96 -0.58 -8.75
C PHE A 6 1.86 -2.10 -8.77
N LEU A 7 1.70 -2.70 -9.94
CA LEU A 7 1.71 -4.16 -10.09
C LEU A 7 3.03 -4.78 -9.61
N LEU A 8 4.18 -4.18 -9.95
CA LEU A 8 5.47 -4.64 -9.45
C LEU A 8 5.59 -4.50 -7.93
N ALA A 9 5.06 -3.43 -7.34
CA ALA A 9 5.02 -3.28 -5.89
C ALA A 9 4.11 -4.33 -5.22
N LEU A 10 2.91 -4.54 -5.75
CA LEU A 10 1.96 -5.55 -5.27
C LEU A 10 2.52 -6.97 -5.40
N ARG A 11 3.16 -7.29 -6.53
CA ARG A 11 3.84 -8.58 -6.73
C ARG A 11 4.95 -8.80 -5.71
N ARG A 12 5.81 -7.80 -5.45
CA ARG A 12 6.83 -7.89 -4.39
C ARG A 12 6.20 -8.16 -3.02
N PHE A 13 5.10 -7.49 -2.70
CA PHE A 13 4.39 -7.72 -1.45
C PHE A 13 3.84 -9.16 -1.34
N LEU A 14 3.14 -9.65 -2.36
CA LEU A 14 2.60 -11.01 -2.38
C LEU A 14 3.70 -12.08 -2.38
N SER A 15 4.84 -11.82 -3.03
CA SER A 15 6.01 -12.71 -2.96
C SER A 15 6.61 -12.79 -1.56
N ARG A 16 6.57 -11.73 -0.77
CA ARG A 16 7.09 -11.73 0.62
C ARG A 16 6.12 -12.34 1.62
N ARG A 17 4.81 -12.16 1.43
CA ARG A 17 3.78 -12.53 2.43
C ARG A 17 2.92 -13.73 2.03
N GLY A 18 3.02 -14.18 0.80
CA GLY A 18 2.08 -15.13 0.20
C GLY A 18 0.87 -14.45 -0.42
N ASN A 19 0.09 -15.23 -1.16
CA ASN A 19 -1.08 -14.71 -1.84
C ASN A 19 -2.19 -14.33 -0.83
N CYS A 20 -2.96 -13.29 -1.15
CA CYS A 20 -4.08 -12.84 -0.33
C CYS A 20 -5.41 -13.13 -1.03
N LYS A 21 -6.46 -13.43 -0.27
CA LYS A 21 -7.80 -13.65 -0.86
C LYS A 21 -8.60 -12.37 -1.02
N VAL A 22 -8.33 -11.37 -0.19
CA VAL A 22 -9.08 -10.11 -0.15
C VAL A 22 -8.11 -8.96 0.12
N ILE A 23 -8.23 -7.88 -0.65
CA ILE A 23 -7.56 -6.61 -0.40
C ILE A 23 -8.62 -5.55 -0.11
N TYR A 24 -8.44 -4.84 0.99
CA TYR A 24 -9.29 -3.71 1.37
C TYR A 24 -8.59 -2.39 1.01
N SER A 25 -9.31 -1.52 0.30
CA SER A 25 -8.89 -0.16 -0.01
C SER A 25 -9.87 0.84 0.59
N ASP A 26 -9.36 2.03 0.92
CA ASP A 26 -10.23 3.13 1.33
C ASP A 26 -11.19 3.53 0.19
N ASN A 27 -12.44 3.88 0.54
CA ASN A 27 -13.37 4.49 -0.39
C ASN A 27 -13.13 6.00 -0.40
N THR A 28 -12.31 6.38 -1.36
CA THR A 28 -11.65 7.67 -1.54
C THR A 28 -12.57 8.86 -1.81
N ARG A 29 -13.89 8.72 -1.76
CA ARG A 29 -14.82 9.87 -1.87
C ARG A 29 -14.59 10.96 -0.81
N THR A 30 -13.95 10.63 0.30
CA THR A 30 -13.56 11.55 1.39
C THR A 30 -12.20 12.22 1.20
N PHE A 31 -11.36 11.79 0.23
CA PHE A 31 -10.07 12.42 -0.07
C PHE A 31 -10.25 13.69 -0.91
N LYS A 32 -10.79 14.76 -0.33
CA LYS A 32 -10.83 16.09 -0.96
C LYS A 32 -9.44 16.73 -1.11
N ALA A 33 -8.43 16.22 -0.41
CA ALA A 33 -7.11 16.85 -0.33
C ALA A 33 -6.16 16.52 -1.51
N THR A 34 -6.34 15.41 -2.23
CA THR A 34 -5.45 15.02 -3.35
C THR A 34 -6.23 14.43 -4.54
N GLN A 35 -7.00 15.27 -5.23
CA GLN A 35 -7.72 14.91 -6.47
C GLN A 35 -6.83 14.18 -7.50
N ARG A 36 -5.54 14.54 -7.59
CA ARG A 36 -4.58 13.91 -8.52
C ARG A 36 -4.29 12.46 -8.17
N GLU A 37 -4.08 12.15 -6.89
CA GLU A 37 -3.80 10.80 -6.42
C GLU A 37 -5.04 9.91 -6.60
N LEU A 38 -6.23 10.47 -6.36
CA LEU A 38 -7.50 9.79 -6.57
C LEU A 38 -7.72 9.44 -8.04
N VAL A 39 -7.52 10.39 -8.96
CA VAL A 39 -7.62 10.13 -10.40
C VAL A 39 -6.62 9.05 -10.81
N TYR A 40 -5.39 9.16 -10.34
CA TYR A 40 -4.34 8.19 -10.62
C TYR A 40 -4.71 6.77 -10.16
N PHE A 41 -5.12 6.61 -8.90
CA PHE A 41 -5.49 5.31 -8.35
C PHE A 41 -6.72 4.72 -9.04
N THR A 42 -7.71 5.57 -9.36
CA THR A 42 -8.89 5.17 -10.14
C THR A 42 -8.48 4.63 -11.52
N ASN A 43 -7.47 5.22 -12.16
CA ASN A 43 -6.97 4.74 -13.45
C ASN A 43 -6.28 3.37 -13.33
N ILE A 44 -5.49 3.13 -12.27
CA ILE A 44 -4.91 1.79 -12.01
C ILE A 44 -6.03 0.75 -11.86
N LEU A 45 -7.05 1.07 -11.07
CA LEU A 45 -8.15 0.15 -10.81
C LEU A 45 -8.96 -0.14 -12.08
N LYS A 46 -9.00 0.77 -13.05
CA LYS A 46 -9.67 0.55 -14.35
C LYS A 46 -8.77 -0.10 -15.40
N ASP A 47 -7.47 -0.23 -15.13
CA ASP A 47 -6.52 -0.82 -16.07
C ASP A 47 -6.77 -2.33 -16.21
N SER A 48 -6.88 -2.79 -17.46
CA SER A 48 -7.16 -4.21 -17.76
C SER A 48 -6.05 -5.14 -17.26
N LYS A 49 -4.78 -4.70 -17.27
CA LYS A 49 -3.67 -5.50 -16.74
C LYS A 49 -3.81 -5.71 -15.24
N PHE A 50 -4.27 -4.68 -14.53
CA PHE A 50 -4.50 -4.77 -13.10
C PHE A 50 -5.68 -5.69 -12.79
N GLN A 51 -6.80 -5.52 -13.50
CA GLN A 51 -7.98 -6.37 -13.33
C GLN A 51 -7.68 -7.85 -13.61
N ASN A 52 -6.98 -8.16 -14.69
CA ASN A 52 -6.57 -9.53 -15.01
C ASN A 52 -5.64 -10.09 -13.93
N PHE A 53 -4.64 -9.33 -13.47
CA PHE A 53 -3.74 -9.77 -12.40
C PHE A 53 -4.51 -10.15 -11.12
N VAL A 54 -5.46 -9.31 -10.70
CA VAL A 54 -6.28 -9.55 -9.51
C VAL A 54 -7.16 -10.80 -9.70
N ALA A 55 -7.76 -10.98 -10.87
CA ALA A 55 -8.58 -12.15 -11.20
C ALA A 55 -7.76 -13.45 -11.24
N ASP A 56 -6.60 -13.45 -11.93
CA ASP A 56 -5.72 -14.61 -12.08
C ASP A 56 -5.16 -15.09 -10.74
N ASN A 57 -4.94 -14.18 -9.79
CA ASN A 57 -4.49 -14.51 -8.44
C ASN A 57 -5.66 -14.80 -7.48
N GLY A 58 -6.91 -14.77 -7.94
CA GLY A 58 -8.09 -15.02 -7.09
C GLY A 58 -8.26 -13.98 -5.97
N ILE A 59 -7.79 -12.76 -6.19
CA ILE A 59 -7.82 -11.68 -5.21
C ILE A 59 -9.15 -10.94 -5.33
N HIS A 60 -9.89 -10.81 -4.23
CA HIS A 60 -11.08 -9.95 -4.20
C HIS A 60 -10.73 -8.55 -3.69
N TRP A 61 -10.85 -7.55 -4.55
CA TRP A 61 -10.64 -6.15 -4.15
C TRP A 61 -11.93 -5.54 -3.60
N LYS A 62 -11.92 -5.04 -2.37
CA LYS A 62 -13.07 -4.43 -1.68
C LYS A 62 -12.75 -3.00 -1.26
N PHE A 63 -13.73 -2.11 -1.44
CA PHE A 63 -13.68 -0.79 -0.83
C PHE A 63 -14.35 -0.82 0.53
N ILE A 64 -13.75 -0.22 1.54
CA ILE A 64 -14.40 -0.06 2.85
C ILE A 64 -15.57 0.92 2.75
N VAL A 65 -16.51 0.79 3.68
CA VAL A 65 -17.73 1.61 3.70
C VAL A 65 -17.38 3.09 3.96
N GLU A 66 -18.00 4.00 3.20
CA GLU A 66 -17.86 5.45 3.39
C GLU A 66 -18.27 5.81 4.83
N ARG A 67 -17.48 6.66 5.51
CA ARG A 67 -17.79 7.22 6.85
C ARG A 67 -17.69 6.25 8.03
N ALA A 68 -16.80 5.27 7.95
CA ALA A 68 -16.44 4.45 9.11
C ALA A 68 -15.11 4.94 9.74
N PRO A 69 -15.11 6.00 10.57
CA PRO A 69 -13.90 6.67 11.05
C PRO A 69 -12.95 5.76 11.83
N TRP A 70 -13.48 4.69 12.44
CA TRP A 70 -12.66 3.72 13.17
C TRP A 70 -11.73 2.91 12.25
N TRP A 71 -12.12 2.65 11.00
CA TRP A 71 -11.25 2.00 10.01
C TRP A 71 -10.08 2.91 9.63
N GLY A 72 -10.35 4.19 9.40
CA GLY A 72 -9.31 5.19 9.13
C GLY A 72 -8.26 5.23 10.24
N GLY A 73 -8.70 5.37 11.50
CA GLY A 73 -7.79 5.38 12.65
C GLY A 73 -7.03 4.06 12.84
N PHE A 74 -7.60 2.91 12.48
CA PHE A 74 -6.89 1.63 12.49
C PHE A 74 -5.74 1.61 11.48
N TYR A 75 -6.00 1.98 10.23
CA TYR A 75 -4.97 2.02 9.19
C TYR A 75 -3.92 3.10 9.47
N GLU A 76 -4.30 4.26 10.01
CA GLU A 76 -3.35 5.29 10.44
C GLU A 76 -2.38 4.77 11.51
N ARG A 77 -2.89 4.05 12.52
CA ARG A 77 -2.05 3.40 13.53
C ARG A 77 -1.12 2.36 12.91
N LEU A 78 -1.62 1.53 11.98
CA LEU A 78 -0.81 0.54 11.28
C LEU A 78 0.30 1.18 10.44
N VAL A 79 0.01 2.29 9.74
CA VAL A 79 1.02 3.03 8.99
C VAL A 79 2.04 3.68 9.93
N LYS A 80 1.59 4.13 11.11
CA LYS A 80 2.45 4.72 12.13
C LYS A 80 3.46 3.71 12.70
N THR A 81 3.09 2.45 12.92
CA THR A 81 4.02 1.42 13.43
C THR A 81 5.22 1.18 12.51
N VAL A 82 5.07 1.40 11.20
CA VAL A 82 6.18 1.34 10.23
C VAL A 82 6.93 2.67 10.14
N LYS A 83 6.21 3.80 10.10
CA LYS A 83 6.84 5.13 9.94
C LYS A 83 7.70 5.55 11.12
N GLU A 84 7.33 5.19 12.33
CA GLU A 84 8.08 5.56 13.54
C GLU A 84 9.49 4.97 13.59
N PRO A 85 9.70 3.64 13.47
CA PRO A 85 11.05 3.07 13.45
C PRO A 85 11.86 3.57 12.25
N LEU A 86 11.24 3.73 11.06
CA LEU A 86 11.91 4.34 9.92
C LEU A 86 12.44 5.74 10.24
N ARG A 87 11.61 6.62 10.82
CA ARG A 87 12.06 7.97 11.20
C ARG A 87 13.19 7.95 12.22
N LYS A 88 13.16 7.03 13.18
CA LYS A 88 14.21 6.88 14.19
C LYS A 88 15.53 6.40 13.59
N ILE A 89 15.49 5.44 12.66
CA ILE A 89 16.68 4.91 11.97
C ILE A 89 17.27 5.95 11.03
N LEU A 90 16.42 6.59 10.23
CA LEU A 90 16.86 7.49 9.15
C LEU A 90 17.36 8.84 9.67
N GLY A 91 16.74 9.39 10.72
CA GLY A 91 17.07 10.73 11.21
C GLY A 91 17.01 11.79 10.10
N LYS A 92 18.19 12.31 9.70
CA LYS A 92 18.37 13.27 8.60
C LYS A 92 19.14 12.70 7.39
N ALA A 93 19.38 11.40 7.35
CA ALA A 93 20.13 10.76 6.27
C ALA A 93 19.38 10.85 4.93
N LEU A 94 20.13 11.09 3.86
CA LEU A 94 19.64 10.94 2.49
C LEU A 94 20.07 9.55 2.01
N LEU A 95 19.09 8.70 1.71
CA LEU A 95 19.34 7.34 1.26
C LEU A 95 19.11 7.20 -0.23
N THR A 96 19.90 6.31 -0.82
CA THR A 96 19.58 5.70 -2.10
C THR A 96 18.35 4.80 -1.97
N PHE A 97 17.76 4.44 -3.12
CA PHE A 97 16.63 3.54 -3.17
C PHE A 97 16.94 2.15 -2.57
N GLU A 98 18.17 1.67 -2.75
CA GLU A 98 18.61 0.35 -2.29
C GLU A 98 18.77 0.32 -0.76
N GLU A 99 19.39 1.35 -0.19
CA GLU A 99 19.51 1.51 1.27
C GLU A 99 18.13 1.60 1.93
N LEU A 100 17.23 2.42 1.36
CA LEU A 100 15.87 2.56 1.87
C LEU A 100 15.10 1.23 1.79
N SER A 101 15.25 0.49 0.69
CA SER A 101 14.59 -0.80 0.50
C SER A 101 15.07 -1.86 1.50
N THR A 102 16.36 -1.81 1.84
CA THR A 102 16.98 -2.69 2.84
C THR A 102 16.41 -2.39 4.23
N ILE A 103 16.47 -1.14 4.66
CA ILE A 103 15.94 -0.71 5.97
C ILE A 103 14.44 -0.97 6.10
N LEU A 104 13.67 -0.75 5.03
CA LEU A 104 12.24 -1.06 5.03
C LEU A 104 11.98 -2.55 5.27
N SER A 105 12.83 -3.42 4.74
CA SER A 105 12.72 -4.88 4.92
C SER A 105 13.08 -5.29 6.36
N GLU A 106 14.04 -4.63 6.99
CA GLU A 106 14.37 -4.83 8.41
C GLU A 106 13.23 -4.40 9.33
N VAL A 107 12.65 -3.22 9.08
CA VAL A 107 11.46 -2.75 9.80
C VAL A 107 10.28 -3.70 9.59
N GLU A 108 10.12 -4.23 8.38
CA GLU A 108 9.08 -5.21 8.06
C GLU A 108 9.20 -6.48 8.93
N VAL A 109 10.41 -6.97 9.23
CA VAL A 109 10.63 -8.09 10.15
C VAL A 109 10.25 -7.70 11.59
N ILE A 110 10.67 -6.53 12.06
CA ILE A 110 10.39 -6.08 13.44
C ILE A 110 8.88 -5.93 13.70
N VAL A 111 8.12 -5.42 12.72
CA VAL A 111 6.67 -5.19 12.88
C VAL A 111 5.86 -6.49 12.83
N ASN A 112 6.39 -7.56 12.23
CA ASN A 112 5.65 -8.80 11.97
C ASN A 112 6.21 -10.05 12.68
N ASN A 113 7.22 -9.89 13.53
CA ASN A 113 7.62 -10.89 14.53
C ASN A 113 6.69 -10.82 15.74
#